data_AF-A0A1Q7TAQ2-F1
#
_entry.id   AF-A0A1Q7TAQ2-F1
#
_cell.length_a   1.000
_cell.length_b   1.000
_cell.length_c   1.000
_cell.angle_alpha   90.00
_cell.angle_beta   90.00
_cell.angle_gamma   90.00
#
_symmetry.space_group_name_H-M   'P 1'
#
loop_
_entity.id
_entity.type
_entity.pdbx_description
1 polymer ?
#
loop_
_entity_poly.entity_id
_entity_poly.type
_entity_poly.pdbx_seq_one_letter_code
_entity_poly.pdbx_strand_id
1 'polypeptide(L)'
;MELFAERGFDIATLDEVALAAGFTKGAIYRHFPSKGAFLLALFEQYAAVVRAGSGARQARWFIPLTVQFAAQATRDPLLRRRLVTVLSEAPEGSTPEGQLLKALARIWPS
;
A
#
# COMPACT_ATOMS: atom_id res chain seq x y z
N MET A 1 -2.42 4.72 -6.71
CA MET A 1 -3.13 3.76 -5.83
C MET A 1 -4.01 2.81 -6.63
N GLU A 2 -4.93 3.33 -7.43
CA GLU A 2 -5.98 2.55 -8.12
C GLU A 2 -5.45 1.43 -9.03
N LEU A 3 -4.51 1.73 -9.92
CA LEU A 3 -3.96 0.73 -10.83
C LEU A 3 -3.44 -0.52 -10.09
N PHE A 4 -2.73 -0.33 -8.99
CA PHE A 4 -2.21 -1.45 -8.20
C PHE A 4 -3.32 -2.17 -7.44
N ALA A 5 -4.27 -1.43 -6.87
CA ALA A 5 -5.44 -2.01 -6.21
C ALA A 5 -6.26 -2.91 -7.16
N GLU A 6 -6.35 -2.54 -8.44
CA GLU A 6 -7.09 -3.30 -9.46
C GLU A 6 -6.29 -4.45 -10.07
N ARG A 7 -5.02 -4.24 -10.40
CA ARG A 7 -4.22 -5.20 -11.18
C ARG A 7 -3.35 -6.13 -10.35
N GLY A 8 -2.97 -5.75 -9.14
CA GLY A 8 -1.95 -6.49 -8.40
C GLY A 8 -0.55 -5.88 -8.51
N PHE A 9 0.26 -6.02 -7.46
CA PHE A 9 1.68 -5.67 -7.50
C PHE A 9 2.48 -6.53 -8.47
N ASP A 10 2.08 -7.78 -8.74
CA ASP A 10 2.82 -8.64 -9.65
C ASP A 10 2.60 -8.21 -11.12
N ILE A 11 1.35 -7.92 -11.49
CA ILE A 11 0.96 -7.62 -12.88
C ILE A 11 1.26 -6.15 -13.26
N ALA A 12 0.93 -5.19 -12.40
CA ALA A 12 1.07 -3.77 -12.74
C ALA A 12 2.54 -3.35 -12.92
N THR A 13 2.82 -2.52 -13.92
CA THR A 13 4.17 -2.06 -14.27
C THR A 13 4.35 -0.57 -14.04
N LEU A 14 5.59 -0.11 -13.88
CA LEU A 14 5.90 1.32 -13.80
C LEU A 14 5.53 2.06 -15.09
N ASP A 15 5.58 1.38 -16.23
CA ASP A 15 5.20 1.94 -17.51
C ASP A 15 3.69 2.23 -17.58
N GLU A 16 2.86 1.31 -17.08
CA GLU A 16 1.42 1.53 -16.97
C GLU A 16 1.08 2.63 -15.97
N VAL A 17 1.83 2.73 -14.86
CA VAL A 17 1.70 3.84 -13.90
C VAL A 17 2.02 5.17 -14.57
N ALA A 18 3.14 5.24 -15.30
CA ALA A 18 3.53 6.44 -16.04
C ALA A 18 2.44 6.84 -17.04
N LEU A 19 1.95 5.89 -17.84
CA LEU A 19 0.89 6.12 -18.80
C LEU A 19 -0.39 6.62 -18.14
N ALA A 20 -0.85 5.96 -17.08
CA ALA A 20 -2.05 6.33 -16.34
C ALA A 20 -1.93 7.71 -15.66
N ALA A 21 -0.72 8.11 -15.27
CA ALA A 21 -0.44 9.39 -14.64
C ALA A 21 -0.02 10.50 -15.63
N GLY A 22 -0.05 10.24 -16.94
CA GLY A 22 0.33 11.22 -17.97
C GLY A 22 1.83 11.53 -18.05
N PHE A 23 2.68 10.68 -17.48
CA PHE A 23 4.13 10.80 -17.53
C PHE A 23 4.75 9.95 -18.63
N THR A 24 5.95 10.33 -19.07
CA THR A 24 6.77 9.48 -19.93
C THR A 24 7.47 8.39 -19.12
N LYS A 25 7.81 7.27 -19.77
CA LYS A 25 8.62 6.21 -19.15
C LYS A 25 9.93 6.76 -18.59
N GLY A 26 10.64 7.59 -19.36
CA GLY A 26 11.91 8.19 -18.92
C GLY A 26 11.75 9.07 -17.67
N ALA A 27 10.62 9.77 -17.51
CA ALA A 27 10.35 10.55 -16.32
C ALA A 27 10.16 9.66 -15.09
N ILE A 28 9.39 8.57 -15.19
CA ILE A 28 9.13 7.72 -14.02
C ILE A 28 10.38 6.97 -13.56
N TYR A 29 11.20 6.45 -14.47
CA TYR A 29 12.43 5.73 -14.10
C TYR A 29 13.51 6.65 -13.50
N ARG A 30 13.48 7.96 -13.77
CA ARG A 30 14.34 8.93 -13.07
C ARG A 30 13.97 9.09 -11.60
N HIS A 31 12.67 9.05 -11.27
CA HIS A 31 12.20 9.16 -9.89
C HIS A 31 12.21 7.82 -9.16
N PHE A 32 11.90 6.73 -9.87
CA PHE A 32 11.79 5.39 -9.34
C PHE A 32 12.64 4.43 -10.19
N PRO A 33 13.91 4.23 -9.82
CA PRO A 33 14.83 3.42 -10.62
C PRO A 33 14.41 1.94 -10.68
N SER A 34 13.50 1.49 -9.81
CA SER A 34 12.94 0.14 -9.82
C SER A 34 11.51 0.12 -9.32
N LYS A 35 10.78 -0.96 -9.66
CA LYS A 35 9.44 -1.24 -9.14
C LYS A 35 9.44 -1.34 -7.61
N GLY A 36 10.50 -1.90 -7.01
CA GLY A 36 10.66 -1.95 -5.55
C GLY A 36 10.77 -0.57 -4.92
N ALA A 37 11.55 0.35 -5.51
CA ALA A 37 11.64 1.74 -5.05
C ALA A 37 10.29 2.46 -5.13
N PHE A 38 9.54 2.22 -6.20
CA PHE A 38 8.17 2.74 -6.33
C PHE A 38 7.22 2.14 -5.28
N LEU A 39 7.25 0.83 -5.07
CA LEU A 39 6.42 0.16 -4.07
C LEU A 39 6.67 0.69 -2.66
N LEU A 40 7.93 0.99 -2.34
CA LEU A 40 8.27 1.61 -1.06
C LEU A 40 7.64 3.01 -0.92
N ALA A 41 7.77 3.85 -1.93
CA ALA A 41 7.13 5.17 -1.93
C ALA A 41 5.60 5.09 -1.87
N LEU A 42 5.01 4.13 -2.58
CA LEU A 42 3.59 3.83 -2.54
C LEU A 42 3.14 3.38 -1.15
N PHE A 43 3.96 2.57 -0.48
CA PHE A 43 3.71 2.12 0.89
C PHE A 43 3.74 3.29 1.87
N GLU A 44 4.66 4.25 1.74
CA GLU A 44 4.68 5.43 2.61
C GLU A 44 3.43 6.30 2.44
N GLN A 45 2.93 6.45 1.21
CA GLN A 45 1.66 7.11 0.92
C GLN A 45 0.47 6.35 1.53
N TYR A 46 0.46 5.02 1.40
CA TYR A 46 -0.54 4.17 2.05
C TYR A 46 -0.52 4.33 3.58
N ALA A 47 0.67 4.33 4.19
CA ALA A 47 0.84 4.48 5.63
C ALA A 47 0.31 5.83 6.14
N ALA A 48 0.50 6.90 5.38
CA ALA A 48 -0.10 8.19 5.69
C ALA A 48 -1.64 8.12 5.72
N VAL A 49 -2.26 7.40 4.78
CA VAL A 49 -3.72 7.19 4.77
C VAL A 49 -4.18 6.33 5.95
N VAL A 50 -3.41 5.29 6.30
CA VAL A 50 -3.68 4.50 7.51
C VAL A 50 -3.68 5.40 8.74
N ARG A 51 -2.66 6.25 8.92
CA ARG A 51 -2.55 7.16 10.07
C ARG A 51 -3.61 8.27 10.09
N ALA A 52 -4.03 8.77 8.93
CA ALA A 52 -5.00 9.86 8.83
C ALA A 52 -6.41 9.52 9.37
N GLY A 53 -6.75 8.23 9.47
CA GLY A 53 -8.00 7.76 10.09
C GLY A 53 -9.13 7.46 9.09
N SER A 54 -10.34 7.23 9.63
CA SER A 54 -11.45 6.58 8.90
C SER A 54 -11.88 7.27 7.61
N GLY A 55 -11.84 8.61 7.53
CA GLY A 55 -12.21 9.34 6.32
C GLY A 55 -11.32 8.99 5.12
N ALA A 56 -10.00 8.96 5.32
CA ALA A 56 -9.04 8.66 4.25
C ALA A 56 -9.08 7.19 3.81
N ARG A 57 -9.52 6.29 4.69
CA ARG A 57 -9.63 4.84 4.42
C ARG A 57 -10.87 4.45 3.60
N GLN A 58 -11.84 5.35 3.40
CA GLN A 58 -13.04 5.09 2.59
C GLN A 58 -12.78 5.04 1.09
N ALA A 59 -11.56 5.35 0.65
CA ALA A 59 -11.21 5.28 -0.76
C ALA A 59 -11.37 3.84 -1.29
N ARG A 60 -11.99 3.69 -2.48
CA ARG A 60 -12.28 2.39 -3.10
C ARG A 60 -11.05 1.47 -3.21
N TRP A 61 -9.87 2.05 -3.36
CA TRP A 61 -8.61 1.32 -3.47
C TRP A 61 -8.06 0.82 -2.12
N PHE A 62 -8.57 1.27 -0.98
CA PHE A 62 -7.94 1.06 0.34
C PHE A 62 -7.90 -0.41 0.75
N ILE A 63 -9.05 -1.08 0.78
CA ILE A 63 -9.17 -2.49 1.14
C ILE A 63 -8.34 -3.39 0.22
N PRO A 64 -8.51 -3.37 -1.12
CA PRO A 64 -7.73 -4.23 -2.00
C PRO A 64 -6.23 -3.96 -1.90
N LEU A 65 -5.81 -2.70 -1.78
CA LEU A 65 -4.38 -2.38 -1.63
C LEU A 65 -3.81 -2.82 -0.28
N THR A 66 -4.60 -2.75 0.80
CA THR A 66 -4.22 -3.27 2.13
C THR A 66 -3.97 -4.77 2.07
N VAL A 67 -4.87 -5.53 1.45
CA VAL A 67 -4.72 -6.99 1.27
C VAL A 67 -3.46 -7.31 0.48
N GLN A 68 -3.16 -6.54 -0.57
CA GLN A 68 -1.96 -6.75 -1.35
C GLN A 68 -0.67 -6.43 -0.61
N PHE A 69 -0.63 -5.36 0.19
CA PHE A 69 0.53 -5.08 1.04
C PHE A 69 0.73 -6.19 2.08
N ALA A 70 -0.35 -6.71 2.66
CA ALA A 70 -0.29 -7.85 3.56
C ALA A 70 0.21 -9.12 2.84
N ALA A 71 -0.25 -9.39 1.62
CA ALA A 71 0.24 -10.51 0.82
C ALA A 71 1.72 -10.36 0.48
N GLN A 72 2.18 -9.16 0.08
CA GLN A 72 3.58 -8.90 -0.23
C GLN A 72 4.46 -9.00 1.02
N ALA A 73 3.96 -8.61 2.19
CA ALA A 73 4.65 -8.76 3.47
C ALA A 73 4.95 -10.23 3.83
N THR A 74 4.18 -11.20 3.30
CA THR A 74 4.52 -12.63 3.47
C THR A 74 5.83 -13.00 2.77
N ARG A 75 6.17 -12.28 1.69
CA ARG A 75 7.34 -12.53 0.83
C ARG A 75 8.52 -11.61 1.13
N ASP A 76 8.28 -10.48 1.80
CA ASP A 76 9.29 -9.46 2.11
C ASP A 76 9.32 -9.14 3.62
N PRO A 77 10.36 -9.60 4.35
CA PRO A 77 10.51 -9.34 5.77
C PRO A 77 10.60 -7.86 6.16
N LEU A 78 11.18 -7.01 5.31
CA LEU A 78 11.30 -5.57 5.59
C LEU A 78 9.95 -4.89 5.45
N LEU A 79 9.20 -5.22 4.39
CA LEU A 79 7.85 -4.71 4.20
C LEU A 79 6.94 -5.16 5.33
N ARG A 80 7.04 -6.41 5.78
CA ARG A 80 6.30 -6.92 6.93
C ARG A 80 6.55 -6.10 8.19
N ARG A 81 7.81 -5.83 8.53
CA ARG A 81 8.16 -5.03 9.72
C ARG A 81 7.57 -3.62 9.64
N ARG A 82 7.66 -2.99 8.46
CA ARG A 82 7.07 -1.65 8.25
C ARG A 82 5.55 -1.70 8.34
N LEU A 83 4.90 -2.68 7.72
CA LEU A 83 3.44 -2.84 7.74
C LEU A 83 2.93 -3.03 9.17
N VAL A 84 3.57 -3.89 9.97
CA VAL A 84 3.19 -4.08 11.39
C VAL A 84 3.26 -2.77 12.17
N THR A 85 4.32 -1.97 11.96
CA THR A 85 4.47 -0.65 12.59
C THR A 85 3.34 0.29 12.19
N VAL A 86 3.00 0.35 10.90
CA VAL A 86 1.92 1.21 10.39
C VAL A 86 0.55 0.77 10.91
N LEU A 87 0.33 -0.54 11.05
CA LEU A 87 -0.93 -1.09 11.55
C LEU A 87 -1.11 -0.82 13.06
N SER A 88 -0.04 -0.79 13.84
CA SER A 88 -0.11 -0.44 15.28
C SER A 88 -0.34 1.05 15.52
N GLU A 89 0.07 1.90 14.58
CA GLU A 89 -0.20 3.35 14.57
C GLU A 89 -1.63 3.71 14.14
N ALA A 90 -2.39 2.74 13.61
CA ALA A 90 -3.72 3.01 13.06
C ALA A 90 -4.70 3.39 14.18
N PRO A 91 -5.37 4.56 14.12
CA PRO A 91 -6.40 4.90 15.10
C PRO A 91 -7.52 3.86 15.12
N GLU A 92 -7.94 3.50 16.33
CA GLU A 92 -9.00 2.54 16.58
C GLU A 92 -10.33 3.05 16.01
N GLY A 93 -10.94 2.28 15.12
CA GLY A 93 -12.26 2.58 14.57
C GLY A 93 -13.09 1.32 14.48
N SER A 94 -14.40 1.45 14.70
CA SER A 94 -15.39 0.37 14.52
C SER A 94 -15.72 0.10 13.05
N THR A 95 -15.14 0.85 12.11
CA THR A 95 -15.40 0.73 10.68
C THR A 95 -14.82 -0.57 10.10
N PRO A 96 -15.36 -1.09 8.97
CA PRO A 96 -14.81 -2.27 8.30
C PRO A 96 -13.31 -2.18 8.01
N GLU A 97 -12.83 -1.00 7.61
CA GLU A 97 -11.42 -0.74 7.35
C GLU A 97 -10.59 -0.83 8.63
N GLY A 98 -11.08 -0.26 9.74
CA GLY A 98 -10.43 -0.36 11.04
C GLY A 98 -10.36 -1.80 11.54
N GLN A 99 -11.42 -2.59 11.33
CA GLN A 99 -11.46 -4.00 11.67
C GLN A 99 -10.47 -4.83 10.84
N LEU A 100 -10.35 -4.54 9.53
CA LEU A 100 -9.35 -5.18 8.66
C LEU A 100 -7.93 -4.93 9.15
N LEU A 101 -7.57 -3.68 9.45
CA LEU A 101 -6.23 -3.33 9.95
C LEU A 101 -5.93 -4.05 11.27
N LYS A 102 -6.89 -4.07 12.20
CA LYS A 102 -6.77 -4.81 13.47
C LYS A 102 -6.61 -6.33 13.25
N ALA A 103 -7.36 -6.90 12.31
CA ALA A 103 -7.25 -8.32 11.98
C ALA A 103 -5.85 -8.65 11.43
N LEU A 104 -5.32 -7.84 10.51
CA LEU A 104 -4.00 -8.04 9.93
C LEU A 104 -2.87 -7.86 10.96
N ALA A 105 -3.00 -6.90 11.88
CA ALA A 105 -2.04 -6.70 12.96
C ALA A 105 -1.91 -7.94 13.87
N ARG A 106 -2.99 -8.73 14.04
CA ARG A 106 -2.98 -9.95 14.84
C ARG A 106 -2.28 -11.13 14.15
N ILE A 107 -2.16 -11.11 12.81
CA ILE A 107 -1.51 -12.19 12.05
C ILE A 107 0.01 -12.17 12.25
N TRP A 108 0.59 -10.98 12.38
CA TRP A 108 2.02 -10.80 12.66
C TRP A 108 2.21 -9.96 13.92
N PRO A 109 2.27 -10.60 15.11
CA PRO A 109 2.59 -9.89 16.33
C PRO A 109 4.00 -9.25 16.22
N SER A 110 4.11 -8.05 16.79
CA SER A 110 5.33 -7.22 16.81
C SER A 110 6.45 -7.86 17.62
#